data_AF-A0A6C0JY26-F1
#
_entry.id   AF-A0A6C0JY26-F1
#
_cell.length_a   1.000
_cell.length_b   1.000
_cell.length_c   1.000
_cell.angle_alpha   90.00
_cell.angle_beta   90.00
_cell.angle_gamma   90.00
#
_symmetry.space_group_name_H-M   'P 1'
#
loop_
_entity.id
_entity.type
_entity.pdbx_description
1 polymer ?
#
loop_
_entity_poly.entity_id
_entity_poly.type
_entity_poly.pdbx_seq_one_letter_code
_entity_poly.pdbx_strand_id
1 'polypeptide(L)'
;MFADITYTLGIIGILLLVNNMEYVNMYISGLWENNKNKTLNDLLVEAFWKGSYAYTFVKYRCGKLYSTFPLVRSCVDAIAGSRKSAKQPMEYPWASITQLIKNENDTKLSINEQYFDLSDFEWQYKSISENLLKLNHIAIQLLETSNNIQECLLLVAPSKDGIISRVIDRKNNGLSIENDKLLTQSSVKFLLTDYVHPELSDPIETVINKAYFMEGNQILSRAFVGRILSKNGFSGPFDIDYTISIINQEIKTENLGYTDYIEIIDNKTYVVKSNSCHCSSPESTKYSTNNNEEVSNAESNNSEDEETKSWDKVDKE
;
A
#
# COMPACT_ATOMS: atom_id res chain seq x y z
N MET A 1 -16.90 9.03 -21.79
CA MET A 1 -16.82 7.58 -21.51
C MET A 1 -16.73 7.27 -20.02
N PHE A 2 -15.85 7.90 -19.23
CA PHE A 2 -15.80 7.67 -17.77
C PHE A 2 -17.04 8.17 -16.99
N ALA A 3 -17.68 9.25 -17.43
CA ALA A 3 -18.87 9.80 -16.76
C ALA A 3 -20.10 8.86 -16.81
N ASP A 4 -20.24 8.06 -17.87
CA ASP A 4 -21.38 7.13 -18.03
C ASP A 4 -21.27 5.92 -17.10
N ILE A 5 -20.04 5.47 -16.82
CA ILE A 5 -19.78 4.34 -15.92
C ILE A 5 -20.04 4.74 -14.46
N THR A 6 -19.66 5.96 -14.06
CA THR A 6 -19.95 6.46 -12.71
C THR A 6 -21.46 6.63 -12.48
N TYR A 7 -22.18 7.06 -13.52
CA TYR A 7 -23.63 7.22 -13.47
C TYR A 7 -24.36 5.87 -13.37
N THR A 8 -23.96 4.87 -14.16
CA THR A 8 -24.54 3.52 -14.09
C THR A 8 -24.22 2.82 -12.77
N LEU A 9 -23.01 2.97 -12.23
CA LEU A 9 -22.65 2.40 -10.93
C LEU A 9 -23.35 3.12 -9.76
N GLY A 10 -23.56 4.43 -9.86
CA GLY A 10 -24.39 5.19 -8.93
C GLY A 10 -25.84 4.69 -8.92
N ILE A 11 -26.41 4.41 -10.10
CA ILE A 11 -27.74 3.83 -10.24
C ILE A 11 -27.79 2.40 -9.67
N ILE A 12 -26.77 1.57 -9.88
CA ILE A 12 -26.71 0.22 -9.29
C ILE A 12 -26.60 0.29 -7.75
N GLY A 13 -25.82 1.23 -7.20
CA GLY A 13 -25.74 1.46 -5.76
C GLY A 13 -27.06 1.93 -5.16
N ILE A 14 -27.78 2.83 -5.86
CA ILE A 14 -29.11 3.29 -5.47
C ILE A 14 -30.14 2.16 -5.60
N LEU A 15 -30.10 1.36 -6.67
CA LEU A 15 -30.99 0.20 -6.86
C LEU A 15 -30.74 -0.90 -5.82
N LEU A 16 -29.50 -1.13 -5.42
CA LEU A 16 -29.17 -2.04 -4.31
C LEU A 16 -29.64 -1.49 -2.96
N LEU A 17 -29.59 -0.18 -2.75
CA LEU A 17 -30.19 0.47 -1.58
C LEU A 17 -31.73 0.39 -1.60
N VAL A 18 -32.36 0.58 -2.76
CA VAL A 18 -33.82 0.54 -2.93
C VAL A 18 -34.36 -0.88 -2.79
N ASN A 19 -33.70 -1.89 -3.38
CA ASN A 19 -34.06 -3.30 -3.17
C ASN A 19 -33.82 -3.74 -1.72
N ASN A 20 -32.81 -3.20 -1.05
CA ASN A 20 -32.66 -3.39 0.39
C ASN A 20 -33.74 -2.64 1.19
N MET A 21 -34.28 -1.52 0.71
CA MET A 21 -35.36 -0.80 1.39
C MET A 21 -36.68 -1.57 1.36
N GLU A 22 -37.00 -2.31 0.29
CA GLU A 22 -38.15 -3.24 0.32
C GLU A 22 -37.92 -4.38 1.32
N TYR A 23 -36.70 -4.92 1.38
CA TYR A 23 -36.34 -5.95 2.36
C TYR A 23 -36.41 -5.43 3.80
N VAL A 24 -35.94 -4.20 4.03
CA VAL A 24 -36.02 -3.49 5.30
C VAL A 24 -37.49 -3.20 5.64
N ASN A 25 -38.31 -2.80 4.68
CA ASN A 25 -39.72 -2.50 4.91
C ASN A 25 -40.53 -3.77 5.22
N MET A 26 -40.27 -4.87 4.49
CA MET A 26 -40.84 -6.20 4.77
C MET A 26 -40.40 -6.71 6.15
N TYR A 27 -39.15 -6.45 6.53
CA TYR A 27 -38.62 -6.80 7.84
C TYR A 27 -39.24 -5.94 8.96
N ILE A 28 -39.45 -4.65 8.73
CA ILE A 28 -40.12 -3.73 9.66
C ILE A 28 -41.60 -4.09 9.83
N SER A 29 -42.30 -4.44 8.75
CA SER A 29 -43.70 -4.87 8.83
C SER A 29 -43.86 -6.21 9.56
N GLY A 30 -42.95 -7.16 9.31
CA GLY A 30 -42.92 -8.44 10.05
C GLY A 30 -42.55 -8.27 11.53
N LEU A 31 -41.71 -7.29 11.86
CA LEU A 31 -41.42 -6.89 13.24
C LEU A 31 -42.66 -6.29 13.93
N TRP A 32 -43.48 -5.52 13.21
CA TRP A 32 -44.69 -4.93 13.78
C TRP A 32 -45.72 -6.00 14.14
N GLU A 33 -45.98 -6.96 13.25
CA GLU A 33 -46.98 -8.00 13.50
C GLU A 33 -46.58 -8.97 14.62
N ASN A 34 -45.31 -9.35 14.69
CA ASN A 34 -44.81 -10.30 15.71
C ASN A 34 -44.71 -9.71 17.12
N ASN A 35 -44.87 -8.40 17.29
CA ASN A 35 -44.57 -7.72 18.54
C ASN A 35 -45.77 -7.11 19.27
N LYS A 36 -47.01 -7.43 18.86
CA LYS A 36 -48.23 -6.89 19.50
C LYS A 36 -48.36 -7.19 21.01
N ASN A 37 -47.65 -8.21 21.51
CA ASN A 37 -47.74 -8.66 22.92
C ASN A 37 -46.45 -8.41 23.74
N LYS A 38 -45.44 -7.75 23.18
CA LYS A 38 -44.17 -7.51 23.88
C LYS A 38 -44.16 -6.20 24.65
N THR A 39 -43.40 -6.15 25.75
CA THR A 39 -43.20 -4.89 26.46
C THR A 39 -42.28 -3.96 25.65
N LEU A 40 -42.34 -2.66 25.92
CA LEU A 40 -41.46 -1.67 25.28
C LEU A 40 -39.97 -2.01 25.46
N ASN A 41 -39.60 -2.58 26.61
CA ASN A 41 -38.22 -2.97 26.90
C ASN A 41 -37.76 -4.13 26.01
N ASP A 42 -38.61 -5.14 25.82
CA ASP A 42 -38.30 -6.28 24.93
C ASP A 42 -38.12 -5.81 23.49
N LEU A 43 -38.97 -4.87 23.05
CA LEU A 43 -38.88 -4.22 21.74
C LEU A 43 -37.55 -3.49 21.54
N LEU A 44 -37.12 -2.70 22.54
CA LEU A 44 -35.87 -1.95 22.47
C LEU A 44 -34.64 -2.87 22.46
N VAL A 45 -34.63 -3.92 23.29
CA VAL A 45 -33.54 -4.90 23.32
C VAL A 45 -33.46 -5.65 21.99
N GLU A 46 -34.60 -6.08 21.43
CA GLU A 46 -34.63 -6.77 20.15
C GLU A 46 -34.20 -5.86 18.99
N ALA A 47 -34.64 -4.60 18.99
CA ALA A 47 -34.22 -3.61 18.00
C ALA A 47 -32.71 -3.34 18.08
N PHE A 48 -32.15 -3.24 19.29
CA PHE A 48 -30.70 -3.08 19.48
C PHE A 48 -29.92 -4.28 18.92
N TRP A 49 -30.33 -5.52 19.24
CA TRP A 49 -29.65 -6.71 18.73
C TRP A 49 -29.74 -6.85 17.21
N LYS A 50 -30.92 -6.63 16.63
CA LYS A 50 -31.11 -6.68 15.18
C LYS A 50 -30.36 -5.55 14.47
N GLY A 51 -30.36 -4.35 15.03
CA GLY A 51 -29.58 -3.22 14.52
C GLY A 51 -28.08 -3.48 14.57
N SER A 52 -27.57 -4.01 15.69
CA SER A 52 -26.18 -4.40 15.86
C SER A 52 -25.77 -5.51 14.87
N TYR A 53 -26.61 -6.53 14.70
CA TYR A 53 -26.40 -7.60 13.72
C TYR A 53 -26.40 -7.08 12.28
N ALA A 54 -27.39 -6.26 11.90
CA ALA A 54 -27.44 -5.66 10.56
C ALA A 54 -26.21 -4.77 10.31
N TYR A 55 -25.81 -3.96 11.29
CA TYR A 55 -24.63 -3.10 11.18
C TYR A 55 -23.35 -3.93 11.01
N THR A 56 -23.15 -4.95 11.83
CA THR A 56 -21.98 -5.84 11.72
C THR A 56 -21.98 -6.64 10.42
N PHE A 57 -23.14 -7.13 9.97
CA PHE A 57 -23.31 -7.81 8.70
C PHE A 57 -22.97 -6.90 7.51
N VAL A 58 -23.54 -5.69 7.46
CA VAL A 58 -23.26 -4.69 6.42
C VAL A 58 -21.79 -4.29 6.47
N LYS A 59 -21.25 -3.95 7.64
CA LYS A 59 -19.82 -3.60 7.80
C LYS A 59 -18.91 -4.72 7.31
N TYR A 60 -19.19 -5.97 7.68
CA TYR A 60 -18.42 -7.13 7.24
C TYR A 60 -18.56 -7.38 5.74
N ARG A 61 -19.77 -7.34 5.18
CA ARG A 61 -20.01 -7.58 3.75
C ARG A 61 -19.47 -6.46 2.88
N CYS A 62 -19.67 -5.19 3.25
CA CYS A 62 -19.11 -4.04 2.56
C CYS A 62 -17.59 -4.01 2.68
N GLY A 63 -17.03 -4.32 3.86
CA GLY A 63 -15.58 -4.46 4.04
C GLY A 63 -15.02 -5.59 3.16
N LYS A 64 -15.68 -6.75 3.14
CA LYS A 64 -15.31 -7.87 2.27
C LYS A 64 -15.43 -7.47 0.79
N LEU A 65 -16.52 -6.85 0.36
CA LEU A 65 -16.71 -6.35 -1.01
C LEU A 65 -15.59 -5.37 -1.41
N TYR A 66 -15.26 -4.41 -0.55
CA TYR A 66 -14.18 -3.46 -0.76
C TYR A 66 -12.80 -4.12 -0.81
N SER A 67 -12.58 -5.17 -0.01
CA SER A 67 -11.31 -5.92 -0.02
C SER A 67 -11.18 -6.88 -1.19
N THR A 68 -12.28 -7.47 -1.65
CA THR A 68 -12.30 -8.56 -2.64
C THR A 68 -12.42 -8.04 -4.08
N PHE A 69 -13.13 -6.93 -4.30
CA PHE A 69 -13.42 -6.45 -5.66
C PHE A 69 -12.71 -5.12 -5.95
N PRO A 70 -11.68 -5.10 -6.82
CA PRO A 70 -10.93 -3.89 -7.16
C PRO A 70 -11.80 -2.75 -7.73
N LEU A 71 -12.88 -3.08 -8.45
CA LEU A 71 -13.81 -2.09 -9.00
C LEU A 71 -14.56 -1.34 -7.89
N VAL A 72 -15.02 -2.06 -6.87
CA VAL A 72 -15.72 -1.47 -5.70
C VAL A 72 -14.76 -0.57 -4.94
N ARG A 73 -13.53 -1.05 -4.71
CA ARG A 73 -12.46 -0.25 -4.10
C ARG A 73 -12.20 1.03 -4.89
N SER A 74 -11.95 0.92 -6.19
CA SER A 74 -11.68 2.08 -7.05
C SER A 74 -12.83 3.10 -7.07
N CYS A 75 -14.09 2.64 -7.05
CA CYS A 75 -15.24 3.54 -6.98
C CYS A 75 -15.36 4.23 -5.62
N VAL A 76 -15.23 3.46 -4.53
CA VAL A 76 -15.25 3.99 -3.17
C VAL A 76 -14.10 4.98 -2.98
N ASP A 77 -12.91 4.67 -3.49
CA ASP A 77 -11.73 5.54 -3.45
C ASP A 77 -11.86 6.76 -4.35
N ALA A 78 -12.55 6.69 -5.49
CA ALA A 78 -12.83 7.87 -6.32
C ALA A 78 -13.81 8.83 -5.63
N ILE A 79 -14.84 8.28 -4.98
CA ILE A 79 -15.85 9.05 -4.23
C ILE A 79 -15.23 9.61 -2.93
N ALA A 80 -14.47 8.79 -2.21
CA ALA A 80 -13.80 9.16 -0.97
C ALA A 80 -12.58 10.04 -1.21
N GLY A 81 -11.85 9.84 -2.30
CA GLY A 81 -10.66 10.60 -2.71
C GLY A 81 -10.97 12.05 -3.10
N SER A 82 -12.23 12.36 -3.45
CA SER A 82 -12.71 13.74 -3.51
C SER A 82 -12.76 14.41 -2.11
N ARG A 83 -12.64 13.65 -1.03
CA ARG A 83 -12.55 14.10 0.36
C ARG A 83 -11.22 13.65 0.98
N LYS A 84 -10.20 14.50 0.78
CA LYS A 84 -8.91 14.52 1.47
C LYS A 84 -7.89 13.51 0.93
N SER A 85 -6.95 14.02 0.13
CA SER A 85 -5.56 13.54 0.18
C SER A 85 -5.21 13.44 1.66
N ALA A 86 -5.07 12.22 2.18
CA ALA A 86 -4.87 11.97 3.59
C ALA A 86 -3.59 12.71 4.00
N LYS A 87 -3.76 13.85 4.68
CA LYS A 87 -2.64 14.49 5.36
C LYS A 87 -2.02 13.44 6.28
N GLN A 88 -0.70 13.43 6.37
CA GLN A 88 0.00 12.60 7.33
C GLN A 88 -0.73 12.66 8.67
N PRO A 89 -1.14 11.51 9.24
CA PRO A 89 -1.87 11.50 10.50
C PRO A 89 -1.05 12.24 11.55
N MET A 90 -1.71 13.16 12.26
CA MET A 90 -1.05 13.96 13.30
C MET A 90 -0.76 13.13 14.56
N GLU A 91 -1.37 11.95 14.68
CA GLU A 91 -1.33 11.10 15.85
C GLU A 91 -0.64 9.76 15.54
N TYR A 92 0.10 9.26 16.53
CA TYR A 92 0.76 7.95 16.49
C TYR A 92 -0.14 6.92 17.20
N PRO A 93 -0.10 5.63 16.80
CA PRO A 93 0.75 5.04 15.76
C PRO A 93 0.17 5.17 14.35
N TRP A 94 1.03 5.27 13.33
CA TRP A 94 0.61 5.29 11.92
C TRP A 94 1.51 4.46 11.02
N ALA A 95 1.00 4.11 9.84
CA ALA A 95 1.79 3.53 8.77
C ALA A 95 1.48 4.20 7.44
N SER A 96 2.34 3.98 6.45
CA SER A 96 2.11 4.42 5.09
C SER A 96 2.79 3.51 4.08
N ILE A 97 2.15 3.30 2.93
CA ILE A 97 2.76 2.67 1.76
C ILE A 97 2.89 3.73 0.68
N THR A 98 4.12 4.01 0.27
CA THR A 98 4.43 4.94 -0.82
C THR A 98 4.82 4.15 -2.05
N GLN A 99 4.05 4.29 -3.12
CA GLN A 99 4.28 3.66 -4.42
C GLN A 99 5.07 4.60 -5.31
N LEU A 100 6.16 4.11 -5.89
CA LEU A 100 6.85 4.75 -6.99
C LEU A 100 6.31 4.19 -8.31
N ILE A 101 5.66 5.05 -9.09
CA ILE A 101 5.02 4.69 -10.34
C ILE A 101 5.83 5.28 -11.49
N LYS A 102 6.26 4.43 -12.42
CA LYS A 102 6.86 4.85 -13.69
C LYS A 102 5.74 5.01 -14.72
N ASN A 103 5.71 6.17 -15.38
CA ASN A 103 4.78 6.39 -16.49
C ASN A 103 5.25 5.60 -17.72
N GLU A 104 4.34 4.91 -18.41
CA GLU A 104 4.68 3.98 -19.50
C GLU A 104 5.46 4.64 -20.66
N ASN A 105 5.22 5.93 -20.89
CA ASN A 105 5.76 6.67 -22.03
C ASN A 105 6.84 7.70 -21.65
N ASP A 106 7.22 7.80 -20.38
CA ASP A 106 8.09 8.87 -19.89
C ASP A 106 9.13 8.32 -18.89
N THR A 107 10.29 8.98 -18.81
CA THR A 107 11.26 8.73 -17.73
C THR A 107 10.75 9.28 -16.39
N LYS A 108 9.74 10.15 -16.42
CA LYS A 108 9.11 10.72 -15.23
C LYS A 108 8.53 9.67 -14.31
N LEU A 109 8.82 9.90 -13.03
CA LEU A 109 8.32 9.12 -11.92
C LEU A 109 7.24 9.90 -11.19
N SER A 110 6.31 9.19 -10.59
CA SER A 110 5.30 9.78 -9.71
C SER A 110 5.20 8.99 -8.42
N ILE A 111 4.79 9.69 -7.36
CA ILE A 111 4.61 9.10 -6.04
C ILE A 111 3.13 9.09 -5.71
N ASN A 112 2.63 7.93 -5.31
CA ASN A 112 1.31 7.79 -4.71
C ASN A 112 1.46 7.26 -3.29
N GLU A 113 0.90 7.94 -2.31
CA GLU A 113 1.05 7.58 -0.91
C GLU A 113 -0.30 7.28 -0.26
N GLN A 114 -0.38 6.13 0.39
CA GLN A 114 -1.52 5.73 1.21
C GLN A 114 -1.12 5.70 2.69
N TYR A 115 -1.92 6.32 3.54
CA TYR A 115 -1.75 6.33 5.00
C TYR A 115 -2.73 5.37 5.68
N PHE A 116 -2.28 4.81 6.80
CA PHE A 116 -3.03 3.92 7.68
C PHE A 116 -2.92 4.45 9.12
N ASP A 117 -4.07 4.68 9.76
CA ASP A 117 -4.11 4.96 11.19
C ASP A 117 -4.08 3.63 11.95
N LEU A 118 -3.01 3.39 12.72
CA LEU A 118 -2.86 2.12 13.42
C LEU A 118 -3.61 2.10 14.77
N SER A 119 -4.24 3.21 15.16
CA SER A 119 -5.19 3.26 16.27
C SER A 119 -6.59 2.79 15.87
N ASP A 120 -6.86 2.64 14.57
CA ASP A 120 -8.12 2.10 14.09
C ASP A 120 -8.34 0.65 14.56
N PHE A 121 -9.61 0.28 14.72
CA PHE A 121 -10.04 -1.04 15.21
C PHE A 121 -9.39 -2.22 14.49
N GLU A 122 -9.08 -2.07 13.20
CA GLU A 122 -8.46 -3.11 12.37
C GLU A 122 -7.01 -3.42 12.78
N TRP A 123 -6.31 -2.44 13.35
CA TRP A 123 -4.86 -2.47 13.60
C TRP A 123 -4.50 -2.44 15.08
N GLN A 124 -5.32 -1.81 15.93
CA GLN A 124 -5.01 -1.54 17.33
C GLN A 124 -4.78 -2.79 18.19
N TYR A 125 -5.36 -3.93 17.82
CA TYR A 125 -5.22 -5.19 18.58
C TYR A 125 -4.03 -6.03 18.14
N LYS A 126 -3.27 -5.56 17.16
CA LYS A 126 -2.13 -6.27 16.59
C LYS A 126 -0.84 -5.65 17.08
N SER A 127 0.16 -6.49 17.27
CA SER A 127 1.54 -6.04 17.47
C SER A 127 2.05 -5.28 16.24
N ILE A 128 3.07 -4.45 16.44
CA ILE A 128 3.73 -3.73 15.35
C ILE A 128 4.29 -4.71 14.31
N SER A 129 4.84 -5.85 14.75
CA SER A 129 5.37 -6.89 13.87
C SER A 129 4.27 -7.53 13.00
N GLU A 130 3.09 -7.83 13.56
CA GLU A 130 1.93 -8.32 12.79
C GLU A 130 1.41 -7.28 11.81
N ASN A 131 1.36 -6.01 12.21
CA ASN A 131 0.96 -4.91 11.34
C ASN A 131 1.95 -4.73 10.19
N LEU A 132 3.26 -4.78 10.47
CA LEU A 132 4.31 -4.70 9.47
C LEU A 132 4.21 -5.85 8.46
N LEU A 133 4.01 -7.09 8.92
CA LEU A 133 3.84 -8.25 8.05
C LEU A 133 2.63 -8.08 7.11
N LYS A 134 1.47 -7.68 7.68
CA LYS A 134 0.25 -7.46 6.89
C LYS A 134 0.44 -6.33 5.86
N LEU A 135 1.06 -5.21 6.25
CA LEU A 135 1.34 -4.10 5.34
C LEU A 135 2.35 -4.47 4.26
N ASN A 136 3.34 -5.30 4.58
CA ASN A 136 4.27 -5.82 3.59
C ASN A 136 3.55 -6.68 2.55
N HIS A 137 2.64 -7.57 2.97
CA HIS A 137 1.82 -8.34 2.04
C HIS A 137 0.98 -7.43 1.12
N ILE A 138 0.40 -6.35 1.65
CA ILE A 138 -0.33 -5.37 0.84
C ILE A 138 0.62 -4.73 -0.19
N ALA A 139 1.82 -4.33 0.21
CA ALA A 139 2.80 -3.73 -0.69
C ALA A 139 3.29 -4.69 -1.80
N ILE A 140 3.52 -5.96 -1.47
CA ILE A 140 3.83 -7.02 -2.45
C ILE A 140 2.66 -7.18 -3.43
N GLN A 141 1.44 -7.32 -2.93
CA GLN A 141 0.26 -7.49 -3.78
C GLN A 141 0.08 -6.31 -4.74
N LEU A 142 0.37 -5.07 -4.30
CA LEU A 142 0.36 -3.89 -5.16
C LEU A 142 1.38 -4.01 -6.30
N LEU A 143 2.62 -4.43 -6.00
CA LEU A 143 3.68 -4.64 -7.00
C LEU A 143 3.32 -5.74 -8.01
N GLU A 144 2.68 -6.82 -7.56
CA GLU A 144 2.22 -7.93 -8.40
C GLU A 144 1.05 -7.51 -9.30
N THR A 145 0.15 -6.64 -8.80
CA THR A 145 -1.04 -6.22 -9.54
C THR A 145 -0.74 -5.19 -10.63
N SER A 146 0.32 -4.38 -10.48
CA SER A 146 0.62 -3.28 -11.40
C SER A 146 2.10 -3.23 -11.79
N ASN A 147 2.38 -3.51 -13.06
CA ASN A 147 3.73 -3.45 -13.64
C ASN A 147 4.36 -2.05 -13.58
N ASN A 148 3.53 -1.00 -13.55
CA ASN A 148 3.98 0.39 -13.52
C ASN A 148 4.55 0.78 -12.16
N ILE A 149 4.17 0.09 -11.09
CA ILE A 149 4.78 0.27 -9.76
C ILE A 149 6.17 -0.37 -9.80
N GLN A 150 7.19 0.43 -9.55
CA GLN A 150 8.59 0.02 -9.57
C GLN A 150 9.11 -0.35 -8.19
N GLU A 151 8.61 0.33 -7.15
CA GLU A 151 9.02 0.19 -5.76
C GLU A 151 7.88 0.60 -4.85
N CYS A 152 7.76 -0.07 -3.71
CA CYS A 152 6.94 0.33 -2.58
C CYS A 152 7.85 0.63 -1.39
N LEU A 153 7.72 1.81 -0.81
CA LEU A 153 8.31 2.15 0.48
C LEU A 153 7.25 1.98 1.57
N LEU A 154 7.49 1.04 2.46
CA LEU A 154 6.67 0.79 3.64
C LEU A 154 7.27 1.54 4.83
N LEU A 155 6.49 2.46 5.40
CA LEU A 155 6.81 3.09 6.68
C LEU A 155 5.83 2.67 7.76
N VAL A 156 6.35 2.38 8.95
CA VAL A 156 5.55 2.17 10.16
C VAL A 156 6.15 3.01 11.26
N ALA A 157 5.36 3.88 11.87
CA ALA A 157 5.78 4.78 12.94
C ALA A 157 4.98 4.47 14.21
N PRO A 158 5.54 3.63 15.11
CA PRO A 158 4.91 3.32 16.39
C PRO A 158 4.87 4.53 17.34
N SER A 159 5.87 5.40 17.23
CA SER A 159 6.03 6.59 18.06
C SER A 159 6.75 7.70 17.29
N LYS A 160 6.82 8.89 17.88
CA LYS A 160 7.55 10.03 17.31
C LYS A 160 9.05 9.84 17.17
N ASP A 161 9.61 8.90 17.93
CA ASP A 161 11.06 8.74 18.07
C ASP A 161 11.64 7.70 17.10
N GLY A 162 10.80 6.86 16.50
CA GLY A 162 11.24 5.82 15.56
C GLY A 162 10.23 5.55 14.45
N ILE A 163 10.73 5.54 13.22
CA ILE A 163 9.99 5.13 12.02
C ILE A 163 10.72 3.95 11.42
N ILE A 164 10.06 2.82 11.27
CA ILE A 164 10.53 1.68 10.49
C ILE A 164 10.40 2.03 9.02
N SER A 165 11.46 1.84 8.25
CA SER A 165 11.50 2.08 6.81
C SER A 165 11.98 0.83 6.08
N ARG A 166 11.16 0.31 5.18
CA ARG A 166 11.44 -0.89 4.37
C ARG A 166 11.15 -0.63 2.91
N VAL A 167 12.11 -0.99 2.06
CA VAL A 167 12.00 -0.90 0.62
C VAL A 167 11.60 -2.27 0.09
N ILE A 168 10.55 -2.29 -0.71
CA ILE A 168 9.97 -3.50 -1.29
C ILE A 168 9.98 -3.31 -2.79
N ASP A 169 10.59 -4.24 -3.51
CA ASP A 169 10.57 -4.29 -4.96
C ASP A 169 10.31 -5.73 -5.43
N ARG A 170 10.21 -5.94 -6.75
CA ARG A 170 9.91 -7.28 -7.31
C ARG A 170 11.01 -8.32 -7.09
N LYS A 171 12.24 -7.90 -6.81
CA LYS A 171 13.39 -8.80 -6.60
C LYS A 171 13.61 -9.07 -5.12
N ASN A 172 13.29 -8.10 -4.30
CA ASN A 172 13.46 -8.11 -2.87
C ASN A 172 12.07 -8.01 -2.24
N ASN A 173 11.49 -9.17 -1.93
CA ASN A 173 10.17 -9.29 -1.30
C ASN A 173 10.13 -8.79 0.17
N GLY A 174 11.10 -7.95 0.56
CA GLY A 174 11.03 -7.08 1.73
C GLY A 174 11.14 -7.77 3.08
N LEU A 175 11.39 -9.08 3.12
CA LEU A 175 11.13 -9.84 4.32
C LEU A 175 12.15 -10.97 4.59
N SER A 176 13.27 -10.61 5.21
CA SER A 176 13.82 -11.45 6.28
C SER A 176 13.38 -10.84 7.61
N ILE A 177 12.18 -11.16 8.10
CA ILE A 177 11.84 -10.94 9.53
C ILE A 177 12.59 -11.99 10.34
N GLU A 178 13.91 -12.01 10.21
CA GLU A 178 14.74 -12.74 11.12
C GLU A 178 15.11 -11.75 12.21
N ASN A 179 14.29 -11.83 13.25
CA ASN A 179 14.46 -11.28 14.58
C ASN A 179 13.82 -9.90 14.78
N ASP A 180 12.84 -9.89 15.68
CA ASP A 180 12.31 -8.77 16.47
C ASP A 180 13.40 -8.07 17.31
N LYS A 181 14.61 -7.89 16.75
CA LYS A 181 15.66 -7.10 17.37
C LYS A 181 15.10 -5.69 17.43
N LEU A 182 14.71 -5.33 18.65
CA LEU A 182 14.12 -4.07 19.06
C LEU A 182 14.69 -2.92 18.24
N LEU A 183 13.78 -2.10 17.72
CA LEU A 183 14.03 -0.85 17.00
C LEU A 183 15.06 -0.01 17.76
N THR A 184 16.33 -0.22 17.45
CA THR A 184 17.42 0.45 18.14
C THR A 184 17.76 1.68 17.33
N GLN A 185 17.71 2.83 17.98
CA GLN A 185 18.08 4.08 17.35
C GLN A 185 19.58 4.05 17.04
N SER A 186 19.92 4.42 15.81
CA SER A 186 21.29 4.56 15.35
C SER A 186 21.78 5.99 15.60
N SER A 187 23.08 6.10 15.86
CA SER A 187 23.83 7.35 15.96
C SER A 187 24.35 7.84 14.61
N VAL A 188 24.11 7.10 13.51
CA VAL A 188 24.39 7.55 12.15
C VAL A 188 23.68 8.87 11.89
N LYS A 189 24.40 9.82 11.28
CA LYS A 189 23.89 11.13 10.89
C LYS A 189 24.50 11.54 9.55
N PHE A 190 23.68 12.20 8.75
CA PHE A 190 24.14 12.91 7.56
C PHE A 190 24.14 14.40 7.88
N LEU A 191 25.25 15.06 7.58
CA LEU A 191 25.44 16.50 7.78
C LEU A 191 24.71 17.29 6.70
N LEU A 192 24.75 16.78 5.47
CA LEU A 192 24.09 17.35 4.31
C LEU A 192 23.56 16.22 3.42
N THR A 193 22.41 16.42 2.80
CA THR A 193 21.86 15.49 1.81
C THR A 193 21.19 16.31 0.71
N ASP A 194 21.80 16.33 -0.45
CA ASP A 194 21.37 17.15 -1.58
C ASP A 194 20.82 16.29 -2.70
N TYR A 195 19.63 16.66 -3.18
CA TYR A 195 19.08 16.16 -4.42
C TYR A 195 19.65 16.95 -5.60
N VAL A 196 20.30 16.26 -6.52
CA VAL A 196 20.95 16.85 -7.70
C VAL A 196 20.30 16.30 -8.96
N HIS A 197 19.86 17.18 -9.85
CA HIS A 197 19.25 16.79 -11.12
C HIS A 197 19.89 17.56 -12.28
N PRO A 198 20.17 16.93 -13.45
CA PRO A 198 20.83 17.60 -14.57
C PRO A 198 20.11 18.85 -15.10
N GLU A 199 18.78 18.86 -15.03
CA GLU A 199 17.95 19.99 -15.47
C GLU A 199 17.82 21.12 -14.43
N LEU A 200 18.33 20.93 -13.21
CA LEU A 200 18.31 21.96 -12.16
C LEU A 200 19.66 22.68 -12.13
N SER A 201 19.64 24.01 -11.99
CA SER A 201 20.86 24.81 -11.83
C SER A 201 21.52 24.58 -10.48
N ASP A 202 20.72 24.38 -9.44
CA ASP A 202 21.14 24.30 -8.05
C ASP A 202 20.59 23.03 -7.39
N PRO A 203 21.38 22.39 -6.51
CA PRO A 203 20.91 21.25 -5.74
C PRO A 203 19.82 21.65 -4.74
N ILE A 204 18.98 20.68 -4.39
CA ILE A 204 17.92 20.85 -3.39
C ILE A 204 18.34 20.15 -2.11
N GLU A 205 18.61 20.91 -1.06
CA GLU A 205 18.89 20.36 0.26
C GLU A 205 17.65 19.62 0.81
N THR A 206 17.86 18.40 1.27
CA THR A 206 16.83 17.54 1.85
C THR A 206 17.19 17.18 3.29
N VAL A 207 16.26 17.41 4.21
CA VAL A 207 16.44 17.11 5.63
C VAL A 207 15.82 15.76 5.96
N ILE A 208 16.64 14.79 6.37
CA ILE A 208 16.17 13.48 6.82
C ILE A 208 15.88 13.53 8.32
N ASN A 209 14.66 13.17 8.70
CA ASN A 209 14.26 13.14 10.11
C ASN A 209 15.07 12.08 10.89
N LYS A 210 15.55 12.45 12.08
CA LYS A 210 16.28 11.56 13.00
C LYS A 210 15.57 10.22 13.29
N ALA A 211 14.24 10.20 13.20
CA ALA A 211 13.42 9.01 13.45
C ALA A 211 13.63 7.90 12.39
N TYR A 212 14.22 8.22 11.24
CA TYR A 212 14.57 7.23 10.21
C TYR A 212 15.89 6.51 10.45
N PHE A 213 16.75 7.01 11.34
CA PHE A 213 18.03 6.38 11.65
C PHE A 213 17.83 5.29 12.71
N MET A 214 17.20 4.19 12.29
CA MET A 214 17.00 2.98 13.10
C MET A 214 17.77 1.83 12.47
N GLU A 215 18.31 0.93 13.28
CA GLU A 215 18.99 -0.27 12.77
C GLU A 215 18.06 -1.09 11.85
N GLY A 216 18.60 -1.52 10.71
CA GLY A 216 17.91 -2.23 9.63
C GLY A 216 17.07 -1.34 8.71
N ASN A 217 16.93 -0.03 8.97
CA ASN A 217 16.15 0.83 8.08
C ASN A 217 16.82 1.03 6.74
N GLN A 218 15.98 1.05 5.72
CA GLN A 218 16.35 1.37 4.34
C GLN A 218 15.82 2.75 4.00
N ILE A 219 16.71 3.68 3.68
CA ILE A 219 16.41 5.10 3.45
C ILE A 219 17.04 5.57 2.15
N LEU A 220 16.60 6.72 1.65
CA LEU A 220 17.09 7.32 0.40
C LEU A 220 16.96 6.42 -0.84
N SER A 221 16.06 5.43 -0.79
CA SER A 221 15.58 4.79 -2.01
C SER A 221 14.81 5.77 -2.88
N ARG A 222 14.61 5.43 -4.14
CA ARG A 222 13.81 6.21 -5.09
C ARG A 222 12.42 6.61 -4.59
N ALA A 223 11.64 5.70 -4.00
CA ALA A 223 10.34 6.06 -3.43
C ALA A 223 10.48 7.01 -2.21
N PHE A 224 11.55 6.84 -1.42
CA PHE A 224 11.85 7.70 -0.28
C PHE A 224 12.23 9.12 -0.71
N VAL A 225 13.10 9.27 -1.71
CA VAL A 225 13.50 10.56 -2.28
C VAL A 225 12.28 11.29 -2.83
N GLY A 226 11.48 10.63 -3.69
CA GLY A 226 10.28 11.23 -4.27
C GLY A 226 9.28 11.69 -3.20
N ARG A 227 9.14 10.91 -2.12
CA ARG A 227 8.31 11.28 -0.97
C ARG A 227 8.81 12.54 -0.27
N ILE A 228 10.11 12.66 0.01
CA ILE A 228 10.67 13.85 0.66
C ILE A 228 10.49 15.08 -0.21
N LEU A 229 10.80 14.98 -1.50
CA LEU A 229 10.63 16.07 -2.47
C LEU A 229 9.17 16.54 -2.51
N SER A 230 8.23 15.61 -2.62
CA SER A 230 6.79 15.89 -2.60
C SER A 230 6.35 16.60 -1.32
N LYS A 231 6.82 16.13 -0.14
CA LYS A 231 6.52 16.77 1.16
C LYS A 231 7.09 18.18 1.29
N ASN A 232 8.22 18.45 0.64
CA ASN A 232 8.82 19.80 0.59
C ASN A 232 8.16 20.70 -0.47
N GLY A 233 7.11 20.22 -1.17
CA GLY A 233 6.40 20.98 -2.19
C GLY A 233 7.18 21.15 -3.49
N PHE A 234 8.19 20.31 -3.73
CA PHE A 234 8.93 20.34 -4.98
C PHE A 234 8.04 19.87 -6.14
N SER A 235 7.98 20.69 -7.20
CA SER A 235 7.19 20.43 -8.41
C SER A 235 8.04 20.33 -9.67
N GLY A 236 9.37 20.24 -9.53
CA GLY A 236 10.29 20.11 -10.66
C GLY A 236 10.41 18.67 -11.17
N PRO A 237 11.42 18.37 -12.00
CA PRO A 237 11.60 17.04 -12.57
C PRO A 237 11.97 16.03 -11.49
N PHE A 238 11.31 14.87 -11.53
CA PHE A 238 11.64 13.70 -10.73
C PHE A 238 11.62 12.48 -11.65
N ASP A 239 12.80 12.11 -12.15
CA ASP A 239 13.00 10.99 -13.08
C ASP A 239 14.16 10.09 -12.62
N ILE A 240 14.82 9.38 -13.54
CA ILE A 240 15.87 8.39 -13.24
C ILE A 240 17.29 8.98 -13.29
N ASP A 241 17.46 10.21 -13.73
CA ASP A 241 18.79 10.81 -14.01
C ASP A 241 19.35 11.61 -12.83
N TYR A 242 18.62 11.65 -11.70
CA TYR A 242 19.09 12.33 -10.50
C TYR A 242 20.17 11.54 -9.76
N THR A 243 20.90 12.26 -8.91
CA THR A 243 21.77 11.70 -7.88
C THR A 243 21.50 12.34 -6.52
N ILE A 244 21.77 11.62 -5.44
CA ILE A 244 21.76 12.16 -4.07
C ILE A 244 23.20 12.28 -3.61
N SER A 245 23.63 13.49 -3.25
CA SER A 245 24.93 13.73 -2.65
C SER A 245 24.80 13.82 -1.14
N ILE A 246 25.58 13.04 -0.40
CA ILE A 246 25.53 12.96 1.06
C ILE A 246 26.88 13.34 1.62
N ILE A 247 26.91 14.24 2.59
CA ILE A 247 28.09 14.45 3.44
C ILE A 247 27.80 13.78 4.77
N ASN A 248 28.54 12.72 5.10
CA ASN A 248 28.35 11.98 6.34
C ASN A 248 29.09 12.62 7.52
N GLN A 249 28.93 12.06 8.73
CA GLN A 249 29.59 12.53 9.95
C GLN A 249 31.13 12.52 9.90
N GLU A 250 31.73 11.76 8.98
CA GLU A 250 33.18 11.71 8.75
C GLU A 250 33.64 12.72 7.68
N ILE A 251 32.73 13.60 7.22
CA ILE A 251 32.98 14.58 6.15
C ILE A 251 33.40 13.89 4.84
N LYS A 252 32.91 12.67 4.62
CA LYS A 252 33.05 11.99 3.32
C LYS A 252 31.81 12.25 2.50
N THR A 253 32.03 12.53 1.23
CA THR A 253 30.97 12.69 0.23
C THR A 253 30.69 11.35 -0.43
N GLU A 254 29.43 10.96 -0.43
CA GLU A 254 28.93 9.78 -1.14
C GLU A 254 27.85 10.22 -2.12
N ASN A 255 27.86 9.66 -3.32
CA ASN A 255 26.86 9.95 -4.34
C ASN A 255 26.08 8.68 -4.62
N LEU A 256 24.76 8.75 -4.49
CA LEU A 256 23.84 7.66 -4.73
C LEU A 256 23.10 7.93 -6.04
N GLY A 257 23.10 6.95 -6.94
CA GLY A 257 22.27 6.99 -8.13
C GLY A 257 20.82 6.62 -7.83
N TYR A 258 19.97 6.74 -8.85
CA TYR A 258 18.55 6.37 -8.78
C TYR A 258 18.26 4.95 -8.26
N THR A 259 19.15 3.99 -8.53
CA THR A 259 18.99 2.60 -8.11
C THR A 259 19.49 2.32 -6.70
N ASP A 260 20.17 3.28 -6.08
CA ASP A 260 20.85 3.07 -4.80
C ASP A 260 19.96 3.47 -3.63
N TYR A 261 20.26 2.91 -2.46
CA TYR A 261 19.67 3.26 -1.19
C TYR A 261 20.67 2.99 -0.07
N ILE A 262 20.40 3.53 1.11
CA ILE A 262 21.19 3.29 2.31
C ILE A 262 20.46 2.30 3.21
N GLU A 263 21.19 1.29 3.70
CA GLU A 263 20.75 0.44 4.79
C GLU A 263 21.58 0.73 6.05
N ILE A 264 20.90 1.10 7.14
CA ILE A 264 21.52 1.29 8.45
C ILE A 264 21.79 -0.09 9.06
N ILE A 265 23.06 -0.45 9.25
CA ILE A 265 23.42 -1.79 9.72
C ILE A 265 23.40 -1.86 11.24
N ASP A 266 23.99 -0.87 11.89
CA ASP A 266 24.08 -0.78 13.34
C ASP A 266 24.06 0.69 13.82
N ASN A 267 24.34 0.90 15.10
CA ASN A 267 24.37 2.22 15.72
C ASN A 267 25.33 3.23 15.10
N LYS A 268 26.35 2.84 14.32
CA LYS A 268 27.34 3.78 13.76
C LYS A 268 27.60 3.60 12.27
N THR A 269 27.22 2.47 11.70
CA THR A 269 27.54 2.11 10.33
C THR A 269 26.30 1.98 9.45
N TYR A 270 26.51 2.27 8.17
CA TYR A 270 25.53 2.07 7.12
C TYR A 270 26.24 1.56 5.88
N VAL A 271 25.48 0.98 4.94
CA VAL A 271 25.99 0.53 3.66
C VAL A 271 25.13 1.07 2.53
N VAL A 272 25.76 1.39 1.40
CA VAL A 272 25.06 1.69 0.16
C VAL A 272 24.76 0.37 -0.54
N LYS A 273 23.49 0.15 -0.90
CA LYS A 273 23.03 -1.00 -1.67
C LYS A 273 22.38 -0.52 -2.96
N SER A 274 22.49 -1.31 -4.02
CA SER A 274 21.85 -1.03 -5.30
C SER A 274 20.75 -2.05 -5.58
N ASN A 275 19.55 -1.56 -5.84
CA ASN A 275 18.49 -2.37 -6.43
C ASN A 275 18.84 -2.58 -7.90
N SER A 276 19.32 -3.78 -8.25
CA SER A 276 19.72 -4.11 -9.62
C SER A 276 18.51 -4.06 -10.56
N CYS A 277 18.09 -2.88 -11.02
CA CYS A 277 17.11 -2.78 -12.08
C CYS A 277 17.88 -2.82 -13.40
N HIS A 278 17.92 -3.99 -14.06
CA HIS A 278 18.23 -4.03 -15.48
C HIS A 278 17.07 -3.38 -16.22
N CYS A 279 17.08 -2.05 -16.29
CA CYS A 279 16.46 -1.39 -17.42
C CYS A 279 17.34 -1.74 -18.61
N SER A 280 16.98 -2.80 -19.32
CA SER A 280 17.49 -3.01 -20.67
C SER A 280 17.13 -1.75 -21.44
N SER A 281 18.12 -0.90 -21.69
CA SER A 281 18.00 0.09 -22.75
C SER A 281 17.58 -0.67 -24.02
N PRO A 282 16.64 -0.17 -24.83
CA PRO A 282 16.34 -0.80 -26.09
C PRO A 282 17.59 -0.63 -26.97
N GLU A 283 18.43 -1.68 -27.03
CA GLU A 283 19.50 -1.79 -28.00
C GLU A 283 18.87 -1.72 -29.39
N SER A 284 19.11 -0.61 -30.06
CA SER A 284 18.89 -0.45 -31.49
C SER A 284 19.85 -1.35 -32.25
N THR A 285 19.47 -2.59 -32.54
CA THR A 285 20.18 -3.46 -33.49
C THR A 285 19.20 -4.43 -34.14
N LYS A 286 18.71 -4.08 -35.33
CA LYS A 286 19.12 -4.64 -36.64
C LYS A 286 18.75 -6.10 -36.83
N TYR A 287 17.82 -6.29 -37.77
CA TYR A 287 17.56 -7.51 -38.52
C TYR A 287 18.78 -8.41 -38.67
N SER A 288 18.66 -9.65 -38.21
CA SER A 288 19.29 -10.81 -38.82
C SER A 288 18.33 -11.98 -38.68
N THR A 289 17.68 -12.28 -39.80
CA THR A 289 16.97 -13.52 -40.07
C THR A 289 17.90 -14.69 -39.83
N ASN A 290 17.48 -15.70 -39.08
CA ASN A 290 17.78 -17.09 -39.43
C ASN A 290 16.78 -18.03 -38.77
N ASN A 291 16.03 -18.69 -39.65
CA ASN A 291 15.27 -19.89 -39.39
C ASN A 291 16.24 -21.02 -39.01
N ASN A 292 15.87 -21.85 -38.04
CA ASN A 292 15.62 -23.26 -38.33
C ASN A 292 14.91 -23.94 -37.15
N GLU A 293 13.94 -24.73 -37.57
CA GLU A 293 13.10 -25.64 -36.81
C GLU A 293 13.95 -26.74 -36.15
N GLU A 294 13.52 -27.23 -34.99
CA GLU A 294 13.19 -28.65 -34.85
C GLU A 294 12.34 -28.93 -33.60
N VAL A 295 11.50 -29.93 -33.78
CA VAL A 295 10.32 -30.33 -33.01
C VAL A 295 10.67 -31.48 -32.06
N SER A 296 10.11 -31.52 -30.85
CA SER A 296 9.64 -32.78 -30.23
C SER A 296 8.77 -32.58 -28.97
N ASN A 297 7.47 -32.79 -29.18
CA ASN A 297 6.44 -33.51 -28.43
C ASN A 297 6.53 -33.86 -26.92
N ALA A 298 5.34 -33.69 -26.31
CA ALA A 298 4.65 -34.46 -25.26
C ALA A 298 5.23 -34.33 -23.82
N GLU A 299 4.49 -34.30 -22.72
CA GLU A 299 3.18 -34.87 -22.38
C GLU A 299 2.39 -33.95 -21.41
N SER A 300 1.08 -34.10 -21.51
CA SER A 300 0.05 -33.61 -20.59
C SER A 300 0.15 -34.21 -19.19
N ASN A 301 -0.21 -33.45 -18.16
CA ASN A 301 -0.96 -33.98 -17.02
C ASN A 301 -1.81 -32.89 -16.37
N ASN A 302 -3.12 -33.07 -16.51
CA ASN A 302 -4.18 -32.37 -15.79
C ASN A 302 -4.19 -32.83 -14.32
N SER A 303 -4.34 -31.90 -13.38
CA SER A 303 -4.93 -32.18 -12.08
C SER A 303 -5.94 -31.09 -11.76
N GLU A 304 -7.21 -31.47 -11.84
CA GLU A 304 -8.38 -30.70 -11.43
C GLU A 304 -8.47 -30.71 -9.90
N ASP A 305 -8.39 -29.53 -9.26
CA ASP A 305 -8.68 -29.36 -7.84
C ASP A 305 -10.17 -29.05 -7.65
N GLU A 306 -10.95 -30.09 -7.34
CA GLU A 306 -12.30 -29.98 -6.79
C GLU A 306 -12.24 -29.79 -5.27
N GLU A 307 -12.31 -28.56 -4.77
CA GLU A 307 -12.63 -28.30 -3.35
C GLU A 307 -13.55 -27.07 -3.16
N THR A 308 -14.83 -27.20 -3.50
CA THR A 308 -15.88 -26.33 -2.92
C THR A 308 -17.22 -27.06 -2.78
N LYS A 309 -17.36 -27.94 -1.77
CA LYS A 309 -18.67 -28.36 -1.25
C LYS A 309 -18.59 -28.67 0.24
N SER A 310 -19.24 -27.87 1.08
CA SER A 310 -19.98 -28.30 2.29
C SER A 310 -20.12 -27.16 3.32
N TRP A 311 -21.14 -26.32 3.20
CA TRP A 311 -21.62 -25.48 4.32
C TRP A 311 -23.16 -25.39 4.42
N ASP A 312 -23.89 -26.32 3.80
CA ASP A 312 -25.34 -26.45 4.00
C ASP A 312 -25.65 -27.81 4.60
N LYS A 313 -25.73 -27.85 5.94
CA LYS A 313 -26.53 -28.81 6.73
C LYS A 313 -26.31 -28.57 8.23
N VAL A 314 -26.95 -27.53 8.76
CA VAL A 314 -27.43 -27.53 10.15
C VAL A 314 -28.79 -26.87 10.11
N ASP A 315 -29.83 -27.68 10.22
CA ASP A 315 -31.13 -27.38 10.85
C ASP A 315 -32.16 -28.40 10.35
N LYS A 316 -32.33 -29.46 11.15
CA LYS A 316 -33.56 -30.22 11.37
C LYS A 316 -33.25 -31.40 12.29
N GLU A 317 -33.39 -31.16 13.59
CA GLU A 317 -34.24 -31.93 14.52
C GLU A 317 -34.30 -31.21 15.88
#